data_AF-A0A2D6W4E3-F1
#
_entry.id   AF-A0A2D6W4E3-F1
#
_cell.length_a   1.000
_cell.length_b   1.000
_cell.length_c   1.000
_cell.angle_alpha   90.00
_cell.angle_beta   90.00
_cell.angle_gamma   90.00
#
_symmetry.space_group_name_H-M   'P 1'
#
loop_
_entity.id
_entity.type
_entity.pdbx_description
1 polymer ?
#
loop_
_entity_poly.entity_id
_entity_poly.type
_entity_poly.pdbx_seq_one_letter_code
_entity_poly.pdbx_strand_id
1 'polypeptide(L)'
;MVEFNSDGSIKLPNVLVQQKKDNEYKMKNGHCITIKKEMVSNQSPKKCMLHIELSERFTDDSFVANIYGQFMANSEVPSKLTKKNEREFEVEIGTCFRRCQDCNNLVRMYREFLDGNIIELKGSCTYEGFNRTFTYEDHFD
;
A
#
# COMPACT_ATOMS: atom_id res chain seq x y z
N MET A 1 -9.25 -26.80 -10.27
CA MET A 1 -8.01 -27.58 -10.51
C MET A 1 -6.84 -26.62 -10.44
N VAL A 2 -5.79 -26.95 -9.70
CA VAL A 2 -4.56 -26.16 -9.65
C VAL A 2 -3.68 -26.65 -10.81
N GLU A 3 -3.34 -25.76 -11.74
CA GLU A 3 -2.41 -26.07 -12.81
C GLU A 3 -0.98 -25.81 -12.35
N PHE A 4 -0.03 -26.60 -12.83
CA PHE A 4 1.39 -26.48 -12.50
C PHE A 4 2.21 -26.23 -13.76
N ASN A 5 3.31 -25.50 -13.63
CA ASN A 5 4.33 -25.37 -14.66
C ASN A 5 5.18 -26.65 -14.74
N SER A 6 5.98 -26.77 -15.80
CA SER A 6 6.87 -27.91 -16.00
C SER A 6 7.94 -28.08 -14.91
N ASP A 7 8.25 -27.00 -14.16
CA ASP A 7 9.17 -27.02 -13.02
C ASP A 7 8.49 -27.38 -11.69
N GLY A 8 7.17 -27.63 -11.68
CA GLY A 8 6.41 -27.97 -10.49
C GLY A 8 5.89 -26.76 -9.69
N SER A 9 6.17 -25.52 -10.11
CA SER A 9 5.54 -24.33 -9.54
C SER A 9 4.06 -24.22 -9.94
N ILE A 10 3.24 -23.64 -9.05
CA ILE A 10 1.82 -23.40 -9.33
C ILE A 10 1.70 -22.34 -10.43
N LYS A 11 0.96 -22.64 -11.51
CA LYS A 11 0.62 -21.65 -12.54
C LYS A 11 -0.24 -20.56 -11.92
N LEU A 12 0.23 -19.33 -12.07
CA LEU A 12 -0.58 -18.16 -11.77
C LEU A 12 -1.77 -18.09 -12.74
N PRO A 13 -2.99 -17.84 -12.24
CA PRO A 13 -4.15 -17.56 -13.08
C PRO A 13 -3.84 -16.49 -14.11
N ASN A 14 -4.24 -16.70 -15.38
CA ASN A 14 -3.97 -15.76 -16.48
C ASN A 14 -4.41 -14.32 -16.17
N VAL A 15 -5.49 -14.15 -15.40
CA VAL A 15 -5.99 -12.83 -14.96
C VAL A 15 -4.95 -12.10 -14.10
N LEU A 16 -4.28 -12.79 -13.17
CA LEU A 16 -3.26 -12.19 -12.31
C LEU A 16 -1.97 -11.88 -13.08
N VAL A 17 -1.62 -12.73 -14.05
CA VAL A 17 -0.49 -12.49 -14.94
C VAL A 17 -0.73 -11.24 -15.79
N GLN A 18 -1.95 -11.07 -16.31
CA GLN A 18 -2.32 -9.91 -17.11
C GLN A 18 -2.32 -8.62 -16.26
N GLN A 19 -2.90 -8.66 -15.06
CA GLN A 19 -2.87 -7.51 -14.13
C GLN A 19 -1.45 -7.09 -13.76
N LYS A 20 -0.56 -8.06 -13.53
CA LYS A 20 0.86 -7.76 -13.25
C LYS A 20 1.51 -7.01 -14.42
N LYS A 21 1.30 -7.51 -15.65
CA LYS A 21 1.81 -6.86 -16.87
C LYS A 21 1.24 -5.46 -17.08
N ASP A 22 -0.06 -5.27 -16.84
CA ASP A 22 -0.71 -3.96 -16.96
C ASP A 22 -0.18 -2.97 -15.91
N ASN A 23 0.08 -3.42 -14.68
CA ASN A 23 0.69 -2.60 -13.64
C ASN A 23 2.15 -2.23 -13.96
N GLU A 24 2.94 -3.18 -14.46
CA GLU A 24 4.31 -2.93 -14.94
C GLU A 24 4.33 -1.93 -16.10
N TYR A 25 3.37 -2.05 -17.03
CA TYR A 25 3.21 -1.10 -18.13
C TYR A 25 2.84 0.30 -17.62
N LYS A 26 1.92 0.39 -16.65
CA LYS A 26 1.54 1.66 -16.01
C LYS A 26 2.72 2.30 -15.28
N MET A 27 3.51 1.53 -14.54
CA MET A 27 4.70 2.04 -13.84
C MET A 27 5.79 2.55 -14.78
N LYS A 28 5.85 2.05 -16.02
CA LYS A 28 6.79 2.54 -17.04
C LYS A 28 6.26 3.74 -17.83
N ASN A 29 4.97 3.74 -18.18
CA ASN A 29 4.42 4.67 -19.18
C ASN A 29 3.40 5.67 -18.64
N GLY A 30 2.79 5.40 -17.49
CA GLY A 30 1.76 6.23 -16.88
C GLY A 30 2.29 7.10 -15.74
N HIS A 31 1.52 8.11 -15.35
CA HIS A 31 1.74 8.88 -14.11
C HIS A 31 1.04 8.18 -12.95
N CYS A 32 1.56 7.04 -12.54
CA CYS A 32 1.02 6.28 -11.42
C CYS A 32 2.06 6.09 -10.30
N ILE A 33 1.56 5.79 -9.11
CA ILE A 33 2.38 5.38 -7.99
C ILE A 33 1.92 4.03 -7.47
N THR A 34 2.86 3.26 -6.94
CA THR A 34 2.58 2.03 -6.22
C THR A 34 2.67 2.30 -4.73
N ILE A 35 1.66 1.90 -3.96
CA ILE A 35 1.66 2.03 -2.50
C ILE A 35 1.50 0.65 -1.88
N LYS A 36 2.46 0.25 -1.04
CA LYS A 36 2.42 -0.98 -0.24
C LYS A 36 2.32 -0.64 1.24
N LYS A 37 1.36 -1.23 1.95
CA LYS A 37 1.15 -1.01 3.40
C LYS A 37 1.76 -2.15 4.21
N GLU A 38 2.78 -1.89 4.99
CA GLU A 38 3.48 -2.88 5.81
C GLU A 38 3.40 -2.56 7.30
N MET A 39 3.19 -3.55 8.14
CA MET A 39 3.20 -3.39 9.59
C MET A 39 4.61 -3.66 10.14
N VAL A 40 5.26 -2.63 10.68
CA VAL A 40 6.67 -2.68 11.13
C VAL A 40 6.79 -2.97 12.62
N SER A 41 5.79 -2.60 13.42
CA SER A 41 5.73 -2.95 14.84
C SER A 41 4.32 -3.32 15.28
N ASN A 42 4.21 -4.50 15.89
CA ASN A 42 3.02 -4.97 16.58
C ASN A 42 2.92 -4.50 18.04
N GLN A 43 4.00 -3.93 18.59
CA GLN A 43 4.03 -3.38 19.95
C GLN A 43 3.47 -1.96 19.96
N SER A 44 2.68 -1.61 20.98
CA SER A 44 2.06 -0.30 21.12
C SER A 44 3.08 0.80 21.46
N PRO A 45 3.03 1.97 20.81
CA PRO A 45 2.17 2.31 19.67
C PRO A 45 2.63 1.57 18.41
N LYS A 46 1.67 0.92 17.75
CA LYS A 46 1.94 0.10 16.56
C LYS A 46 2.43 0.99 15.43
N LYS A 47 3.27 0.44 14.56
CA LYS A 47 3.87 1.20 13.45
C LYS A 47 3.49 0.58 12.12
N CYS A 48 2.96 1.41 11.23
CA CYS A 48 2.72 1.07 9.84
C CYS A 48 3.74 1.82 8.98
N MET A 49 4.23 1.19 7.93
CA MET A 49 5.10 1.78 6.93
C MET A 49 4.43 1.69 5.57
N LEU A 50 4.34 2.83 4.91
CA LEU A 50 3.85 2.92 3.55
C LEU A 50 5.07 3.05 2.64
N HIS A 51 5.29 2.03 1.82
CA HIS A 51 6.28 2.11 0.74
C HIS A 51 5.58 2.69 -0.48
N ILE A 52 6.10 3.81 -0.96
CA ILE A 52 5.58 4.54 -2.11
C ILE A 52 6.66 4.48 -3.19
N GLU A 53 6.30 3.92 -4.33
CA GLU A 53 7.16 3.84 -5.51
C GLU A 53 6.54 4.66 -6.65
N LEU A 54 7.32 5.57 -7.21
CA LEU A 54 6.92 6.42 -8.32
C LEU A 54 7.20 5.73 -9.65
N SER A 55 6.29 5.88 -10.60
CA SER A 55 6.53 5.48 -11.99
C SER A 55 7.73 6.22 -12.60
N GLU A 56 8.36 5.61 -13.60
CA GLU A 56 9.55 6.15 -14.27
C GLU A 56 9.29 7.48 -14.99
N ARG A 57 8.01 7.77 -15.26
CA ARG A 57 7.51 9.01 -15.87
C ARG A 57 7.50 10.21 -14.93
N PHE A 58 7.60 10.00 -13.61
CA PHE A 58 7.72 11.13 -12.68
C PHE A 58 9.12 11.74 -12.77
N THR A 59 9.16 13.01 -13.15
CA THR A 59 10.36 13.85 -13.15
C THR A 59 10.45 14.75 -11.93
N ASP A 60 9.33 14.96 -11.22
CA ASP A 60 9.24 15.76 -10.00
C ASP A 60 8.67 14.91 -8.86
N ASP A 61 9.41 14.84 -7.74
CA ASP A 61 8.98 14.16 -6.50
C ASP A 61 8.46 15.13 -5.42
N SER A 62 8.38 16.43 -5.74
CA SER A 62 7.99 17.49 -4.80
C SER A 62 6.57 17.29 -4.25
N PHE A 63 5.69 16.65 -5.03
CA PHE A 63 4.33 16.35 -4.60
C PHE A 63 4.27 15.37 -3.42
N VAL A 64 5.22 14.44 -3.29
CA VAL A 64 5.27 13.49 -2.16
C VAL A 64 5.50 14.25 -0.85
N ALA A 65 6.45 15.19 -0.86
CA ALA A 65 6.73 16.04 0.29
C ALA A 65 5.56 16.97 0.62
N ASN A 66 4.88 17.53 -0.40
CA ASN A 66 3.72 18.39 -0.20
C ASN A 66 2.53 17.63 0.41
N ILE A 67 2.19 16.46 -0.14
CA ILE A 67 1.11 15.59 0.40
C ILE A 67 1.45 15.15 1.82
N TYR A 68 2.71 14.77 2.08
CA TYR A 68 3.16 14.45 3.43
C TYR A 68 3.05 15.64 4.40
N GLY A 69 3.41 16.85 3.97
CA GLY A 69 3.27 18.06 4.76
C GLY A 69 1.81 18.37 5.12
N GLN A 70 0.90 18.20 4.16
CA GLN A 70 -0.54 18.34 4.40
C GLN A 70 -1.07 17.25 5.34
N PHE A 71 -0.57 16.03 5.24
CA PHE A 71 -0.92 14.95 6.15
C PHE A 71 -0.44 15.26 7.58
N MET A 72 0.81 15.70 7.76
CA MET A 72 1.36 16.12 9.05
C MET A 72 0.58 17.28 9.68
N ALA A 73 0.08 18.22 8.87
CA ALA A 73 -0.75 19.33 9.37
C ALA A 73 -2.11 18.85 9.93
N ASN A 74 -2.61 17.71 9.47
CA ASN A 74 -3.91 17.16 9.85
C ASN A 74 -3.82 15.97 10.82
N SER A 75 -2.62 15.44 11.06
CA SER A 75 -2.43 14.20 11.80
C SER A 75 -1.67 14.44 13.11
N GLU A 76 -2.22 13.94 14.20
CA GLU A 76 -1.63 14.05 15.55
C GLU A 76 -0.65 12.90 15.86
N VAL A 77 -0.44 11.96 14.92
CA VAL A 77 0.42 10.80 15.15
C VAL A 77 1.87 11.02 14.73
N PRO A 78 2.85 10.45 15.45
CA PRO A 78 4.24 10.53 15.05
C PRO A 78 4.42 9.83 13.70
N SER A 79 4.80 10.60 12.68
CA SER A 79 5.12 10.06 11.37
C SER A 79 6.49 10.54 10.89
N LYS A 80 7.12 9.72 10.04
CA LYS A 80 8.45 9.95 9.51
C LYS A 80 8.48 9.60 8.03
N LEU A 81 8.74 10.59 7.19
CA LEU A 81 9.08 10.40 5.78
C LEU A 81 10.58 10.10 5.65
N THR A 82 10.90 9.00 4.99
CA THR A 82 12.27 8.60 4.63
C THR A 82 12.34 8.46 3.11
N LYS A 83 13.20 9.25 2.45
CA LYS A 83 13.48 9.10 1.03
C LYS A 83 14.57 8.03 0.88
N LYS A 84 14.25 6.89 0.27
CA LYS A 84 15.22 5.83 -0.01
C LYS A 84 15.99 6.14 -1.29
N ASN A 85 15.25 6.49 -2.34
CA ASN A 85 15.78 6.83 -3.66
C ASN A 85 15.01 8.01 -4.26
N GLU A 86 15.37 8.44 -5.47
CA GLU A 86 14.63 9.47 -6.20
C GLU A 86 13.17 9.10 -6.48
N ARG A 87 12.86 7.79 -6.51
CA ARG A 87 11.55 7.24 -6.85
C ARG A 87 10.91 6.41 -5.74
N GLU A 88 11.63 6.16 -4.64
CA GLU A 88 11.16 5.31 -3.55
C GLU A 88 11.16 6.07 -2.23
N PHE A 89 9.99 6.08 -1.59
CA PHE A 89 9.73 6.78 -0.35
C PHE A 89 9.10 5.83 0.66
N GLU A 90 9.44 6.01 1.92
CA GLU A 90 8.89 5.26 3.04
C GLU A 90 8.29 6.23 4.03
N VAL A 91 7.00 6.06 4.32
CA VAL A 91 6.30 6.85 5.34
C VAL A 91 6.00 5.93 6.51
N GLU A 92 6.76 6.06 7.60
CA GLU A 92 6.42 5.43 8.87
C GLU A 92 5.34 6.27 9.56
N ILE A 93 4.22 5.64 9.93
CA ILE A 93 3.10 6.25 10.64
C ILE A 93 2.89 5.44 11.92
N GLY A 94 3.02 6.09 13.07
CA GLY A 94 2.55 5.55 14.33
C GLY A 94 1.03 5.47 14.32
N THR A 95 0.45 4.32 14.64
CA THR A 95 -1.00 4.13 14.68
C THR A 95 -1.43 3.64 16.06
N CYS A 96 -2.43 4.33 16.61
CA CYS A 96 -3.26 3.81 17.68
C CYS A 96 -4.37 3.01 16.98
N PHE A 97 -4.47 1.70 17.23
CA PHE A 97 -5.18 0.67 16.45
C PHE A 97 -6.70 0.84 16.22
N ARG A 98 -7.28 2.04 16.37
CA ARG A 98 -8.62 2.38 15.88
C ARG A 98 -8.56 2.61 14.35
N ARG A 99 -8.44 1.51 13.61
CA ARG A 99 -8.47 1.42 12.13
C ARG A 99 -7.21 2.06 11.52
N CYS A 100 -6.62 1.52 10.44
CA CYS A 100 -5.50 2.17 9.70
C CYS A 100 -6.00 3.50 9.03
N GLN A 101 -6.70 4.40 9.76
CA GLN A 101 -7.41 5.59 9.27
C GLN A 101 -6.44 6.62 8.75
N ASP A 102 -5.35 6.89 9.48
CA ASP A 102 -4.29 7.78 9.02
C ASP A 102 -3.59 7.25 7.75
N CYS A 103 -3.28 5.95 7.71
CA CYS A 103 -2.70 5.33 6.52
C CYS A 103 -3.65 5.39 5.32
N ASN A 104 -4.95 5.18 5.54
CA ASN A 104 -5.97 5.26 4.49
C ASN A 104 -6.24 6.70 4.06
N ASN A 105 -6.16 7.67 4.96
CA ASN A 105 -6.27 9.08 4.65
C ASN A 105 -5.10 9.51 3.77
N LEU A 106 -3.86 9.12 4.10
CA LEU A 106 -2.70 9.43 3.26
C LEU A 106 -2.85 8.84 1.86
N VAL A 107 -3.26 7.57 1.75
CA VAL A 107 -3.54 6.94 0.45
C VAL A 107 -4.67 7.64 -0.31
N ARG A 108 -5.72 8.11 0.39
CA ARG A 108 -6.80 8.88 -0.23
C ARG A 108 -6.30 10.20 -0.80
N MET A 109 -5.45 10.93 -0.07
CA MET A 109 -4.87 12.18 -0.55
C MET A 109 -4.03 11.97 -1.82
N TYR A 110 -3.23 10.90 -1.85
CA TYR A 110 -2.55 10.52 -3.08
C TYR A 110 -3.53 10.19 -4.20
N ARG A 111 -4.63 9.48 -3.89
CA ARG A 111 -5.63 9.07 -4.88
C ARG A 111 -6.31 10.28 -5.52
N GLU A 112 -6.62 11.27 -4.70
CA GLU A 112 -7.21 12.55 -5.15
C GLU A 112 -6.22 13.34 -6.00
N PHE A 113 -4.93 13.37 -5.64
CA PHE A 113 -3.91 14.08 -6.41
C PHE A 113 -3.60 13.44 -7.78
N LEU A 114 -3.71 12.10 -7.87
CA LEU A 114 -3.35 11.34 -9.07
C LEU A 114 -4.55 10.92 -9.92
N ASP A 115 -5.74 11.49 -9.68
CA ASP A 115 -6.98 11.14 -10.38
C ASP A 115 -7.27 9.62 -10.39
N GLY A 116 -6.96 8.93 -9.29
CA GLY A 116 -7.15 7.49 -9.18
C GLY A 116 -6.03 6.61 -9.75
N ASN A 117 -4.93 7.18 -10.28
CA ASN A 117 -3.78 6.44 -10.82
C ASN A 117 -2.86 5.89 -9.71
N ILE A 118 -3.42 5.04 -8.84
CA ILE A 118 -2.70 4.38 -7.77
C ILE A 118 -2.83 2.87 -7.90
N ILE A 119 -1.69 2.20 -7.79
CA ILE A 119 -1.59 0.75 -7.67
C ILE A 119 -1.41 0.44 -6.18
N GLU A 120 -2.49 0.08 -5.50
CA GLU A 120 -2.42 -0.38 -4.11
C GLU A 120 -2.00 -1.85 -4.06
N LEU A 121 -0.81 -2.12 -3.52
CA LEU A 121 -0.38 -3.48 -3.20
C LEU A 121 -0.89 -3.86 -1.82
N LYS A 122 -1.61 -4.99 -1.76
CA LYS A 122 -2.03 -5.60 -0.49
C LYS A 122 -0.77 -6.00 0.29
N GLY A 123 -0.53 -5.33 1.41
CA GLY A 123 0.53 -5.68 2.36
C GLY A 123 -0.04 -6.11 3.72
N SER A 124 0.78 -6.12 4.76
CA SER A 124 0.43 -6.69 6.06
C SER A 124 -0.49 -5.82 6.95
N CYS A 125 -0.65 -4.50 6.70
CA CYS A 125 -1.70 -3.67 7.35
C CYS A 125 -3.03 -3.64 6.57
N THR A 126 -3.10 -4.20 5.36
CA THR A 126 -4.39 -4.36 4.66
C THR A 126 -5.15 -5.54 5.23
N TYR A 127 -5.90 -5.30 6.31
CA TYR A 127 -6.99 -6.18 6.71
C TYR A 127 -8.12 -5.97 5.70
N GLU A 128 -8.09 -6.69 4.57
CA GLU A 128 -9.35 -7.06 3.96
C GLU A 128 -10.06 -7.89 5.01
N GLY A 129 -11.20 -7.39 5.51
CA GLY A 129 -12.17 -8.27 6.11
C GLY A 129 -12.38 -9.39 5.11
N PHE A 130 -11.85 -10.57 5.43
CA PHE A 130 -12.38 -11.79 4.87
C PHE A 130 -13.89 -11.63 4.95
N ASN A 131 -14.59 -11.87 3.85
CA ASN A 131 -15.99 -12.29 3.85
C ASN A 131 -16.12 -13.64 4.59
N ARG A 132 -15.55 -13.74 5.79
CA ARG A 132 -15.93 -14.68 6.82
C ARG A 132 -16.77 -13.82 7.73
N THR A 133 -18.08 -13.98 7.59
CA THR A 133 -19.00 -13.87 8.71
C THR A 133 -18.25 -14.40 9.94
N PHE A 134 -17.79 -13.52 10.82
CA PHE A 134 -17.30 -13.91 12.13
C PHE A 134 -18.55 -14.38 12.89
N THR A 135 -18.93 -15.64 12.68
CA THR A 135 -19.82 -16.35 13.59
C THR A 135 -19.04 -16.55 14.88
N TYR A 136 -19.59 -16.01 15.97
CA TYR A 136 -18.99 -15.95 17.31
C TYR A 136 -18.99 -17.32 18.02
N GLU A 137 -18.96 -18.43 17.27
CA GLU A 137 -19.25 -19.79 17.77
C GLU A 137 -18.09 -20.79 17.55
N ASP A 138 -16.90 -20.36 17.15
CA ASP A 138 -15.77 -21.29 16.88
C ASP A 138 -14.64 -21.24 17.94
N HIS A 139 -14.97 -20.83 19.18
CA HIS A 139 -14.01 -20.80 20.29
C HIS A 139 -14.51 -21.45 21.59
N PHE A 140 -15.38 -22.46 21.48
CA PHE A 140 -15.59 -23.45 22.53
C PHE A 140 -15.89 -24.81 21.89
N ASP A 141 -14.84 -25.57 21.57
CA ASP A 141 -14.81 -27.04 21.72
C ASP A 141 -13.36 -27.47 22.00
#